data_AF-A0A062V7E0-F1
#
_entry.id   AF-A0A062V7E0-F1
#
_cell.length_a   1.000
_cell.length_b   1.000
_cell.length_c   1.000
_cell.angle_alpha   90.00
_cell.angle_beta   90.00
_cell.angle_gamma   90.00
#
_symmetry.space_group_name_H-M   'P 1'
#
loop_
_entity.id
_entity.type
_entity.pdbx_description
1 polymer ?
#
loop_
_entity_poly.entity_id
_entity_poly.type
_entity_poly.pdbx_seq_one_letter_code
_entity_poly.pdbx_strand_id
1 'polypeptide(L)'
;SLSTNMIQDTIRNYDRSEVLKTPIPSSTPIFTVKPTVTLTATTTPTPIQTATPSLTPAHSATPTVSTPAPTAYAPVDRLANVTSIVDGDTIYVDYQEKVRFVGINTPEIGQVGALEAKSYVADRINGKQIYLDVDNKKPKDKYGRTLAVIYINGENLNKELLCKGYAEVMYIPPSEFDPYSWQASCSDPSTVTPTDEAELKQEISELKERLNQTEKSIKHQEDRISWLEKIVDSLLRWFK
;
A
#
# COMPACT_ATOMS: atom_id res chain seq x y z
N SER A 1 25.89 -15.16 -35.35
CA SER A 1 26.49 -15.26 -34.02
C SER A 1 27.10 -13.93 -33.63
N LEU A 2 26.36 -13.11 -32.87
CA LEU A 2 26.90 -11.98 -32.11
C LEU A 2 26.41 -12.13 -30.68
N SER A 3 27.30 -11.90 -29.72
CA SER A 3 27.25 -12.55 -28.40
C SER A 3 26.25 -11.90 -27.43
N THR A 4 25.52 -12.77 -26.71
CA THR A 4 24.69 -12.47 -25.53
C THR A 4 25.43 -11.66 -24.44
N ASN A 5 26.77 -11.65 -24.47
CA ASN A 5 27.60 -10.99 -23.44
C ASN A 5 27.53 -9.45 -23.46
N MET A 6 27.27 -8.78 -24.59
CA MET A 6 27.24 -7.30 -24.61
C MET A 6 26.10 -6.70 -23.75
N ILE A 7 24.97 -7.39 -23.63
CA ILE A 7 23.85 -6.95 -22.80
C ILE A 7 24.18 -7.13 -21.30
N GLN A 8 24.89 -8.21 -20.95
CA GLN A 8 25.33 -8.48 -19.58
C GLN A 8 26.44 -7.53 -19.09
N ASP A 9 27.31 -7.05 -19.99
CA ASP A 9 28.39 -6.13 -19.62
C ASP A 9 27.90 -4.68 -19.46
N THR A 10 26.82 -4.29 -20.15
CA THR A 10 26.24 -2.93 -20.02
C THR A 10 25.53 -2.75 -18.66
N ILE A 11 24.91 -3.81 -18.13
CA ILE A 11 24.25 -3.77 -16.80
C ILE A 11 25.28 -3.72 -15.65
N ARG A 12 26.50 -4.22 -15.85
CA ARG A 12 27.52 -4.32 -14.79
C ARG A 12 28.23 -2.99 -14.46
N ASN A 13 28.17 -2.00 -15.34
CA ASN A 13 28.98 -0.77 -15.25
C ASN A 13 28.19 0.51 -14.92
N TYR A 14 26.97 0.42 -14.39
CA TYR A 14 26.26 1.61 -13.87
C TYR A 14 26.77 1.99 -12.47
N ASP A 15 27.95 2.63 -12.43
CA ASP A 15 28.51 3.22 -11.22
C ASP A 15 27.59 4.32 -10.69
N ARG A 16 27.11 4.13 -9.46
CA ARG A 16 26.06 4.94 -8.82
C ARG A 16 26.61 5.91 -7.77
N SER A 17 27.92 6.19 -7.78
CA SER A 17 28.63 6.90 -6.72
C SER A 17 28.53 8.44 -6.71
N GLU A 18 28.03 9.08 -7.78
CA GLU A 18 28.05 10.55 -7.92
C GLU A 18 26.80 11.31 -7.41
N VAL A 19 25.70 10.65 -7.03
CA VAL A 19 24.39 11.33 -6.77
C VAL A 19 24.09 11.64 -5.28
N LEU A 20 25.05 11.45 -4.38
CA LEU A 20 24.85 11.59 -2.92
C LEU A 20 25.76 12.64 -2.26
N LYS A 21 25.68 13.90 -2.72
CA LYS A 21 26.41 15.05 -2.13
C LYS A 21 25.60 16.36 -2.04
N THR A 22 24.41 16.35 -1.46
CA THR A 22 23.77 17.57 -0.90
C THR A 22 23.00 17.27 0.38
N PRO A 23 23.25 18.00 1.50
CA PRO A 23 22.39 17.93 2.68
C PRO A 23 21.18 18.86 2.52
N ILE A 24 19.99 18.34 2.80
CA ILE A 24 18.73 19.12 2.78
C ILE A 24 18.54 19.79 4.15
N PRO A 25 18.46 21.13 4.25
CA PRO A 25 18.12 21.80 5.50
C PRO A 25 16.62 21.69 5.78
N SER A 26 16.26 21.06 6.91
CA SER A 26 14.89 21.04 7.42
C SER A 26 14.63 22.25 8.32
N SER A 27 13.65 23.08 7.97
CA SER A 27 13.11 24.12 8.85
C SER A 27 11.59 24.19 8.75
N THR A 28 10.93 23.97 9.88
CA THR A 28 9.47 24.10 10.03
C THR A 28 9.18 25.03 11.22
N PRO A 29 8.48 26.15 11.03
CA PRO A 29 8.06 27.00 12.15
C PRO A 29 6.84 26.38 12.85
N ILE A 30 6.93 26.24 14.18
CA ILE A 30 5.82 25.79 15.02
C ILE A 30 4.91 26.99 15.31
N PHE A 31 3.64 26.93 14.89
CA PHE A 31 2.61 27.89 15.28
C PHE A 31 1.70 27.33 16.36
N THR A 32 1.95 27.75 17.61
CA THR A 32 1.07 27.48 18.75
C THR A 32 -0.12 28.44 18.74
N VAL A 33 -1.34 27.91 18.61
CA VAL A 33 -2.58 28.66 18.90
C VAL A 33 -3.46 27.89 19.88
N LYS A 34 -3.77 28.54 21.01
CA LYS A 34 -4.71 28.09 22.03
C LYS A 34 -5.86 29.09 22.10
N PRO A 35 -7.11 28.69 21.83
CA PRO A 35 -8.29 29.44 22.24
C PRO A 35 -8.74 29.02 23.65
N THR A 36 -9.25 30.00 24.41
CA THR A 36 -9.68 29.85 25.80
C THR A 36 -11.14 29.42 25.89
N VAL A 37 -11.46 28.55 26.85
CA VAL A 37 -12.83 28.18 27.20
C VAL A 37 -13.53 29.36 27.89
N THR A 38 -14.68 29.78 27.38
CA THR A 38 -15.57 30.74 28.04
C THR A 38 -16.93 30.08 28.29
N LEU A 39 -17.26 29.87 29.56
CA LEU A 39 -18.59 29.43 30.00
C LEU A 39 -19.43 30.65 30.37
N THR A 40 -20.65 30.73 29.86
CA THR A 40 -21.71 31.60 30.38
C THR A 40 -23.00 30.80 30.53
N ALA A 41 -23.81 31.12 31.53
CA ALA A 41 -24.88 30.26 32.02
C ALA A 41 -26.21 31.01 32.24
N THR A 42 -27.31 30.25 32.31
CA THR A 42 -28.65 30.64 32.83
C THR A 42 -29.45 31.59 31.91
N THR A 43 -30.73 31.36 31.54
CA THR A 43 -31.90 31.07 32.39
C THR A 43 -33.10 30.44 31.64
N THR A 44 -33.85 29.56 32.35
CA THR A 44 -35.19 28.99 32.06
C THR A 44 -36.28 29.97 32.57
N PRO A 45 -37.48 30.17 31.94
CA PRO A 45 -38.63 29.22 31.82
C PRO A 45 -39.32 29.30 30.42
N THR A 46 -40.55 28.82 30.09
CA THR A 46 -41.77 28.32 30.78
C THR A 46 -42.52 27.30 29.87
N PRO A 47 -43.24 26.27 30.37
CA PRO A 47 -43.94 25.31 29.51
C PRO A 47 -45.38 25.70 29.14
N ILE A 48 -45.81 25.38 27.91
CA ILE A 48 -47.22 25.30 27.49
C ILE A 48 -47.41 24.07 26.59
N GLN A 49 -48.40 23.24 26.91
CA GLN A 49 -48.86 22.10 26.09
C GLN A 49 -50.00 22.55 25.15
N THR A 50 -50.18 21.90 24.00
CA THR A 50 -51.51 21.56 23.41
C THR A 50 -51.31 20.54 22.26
N ALA A 51 -52.30 19.66 22.09
CA ALA A 51 -52.23 18.43 21.28
C ALA A 51 -52.46 18.61 19.76
N THR A 52 -52.05 17.60 18.98
CA THR A 52 -52.66 17.21 17.69
C THR A 52 -52.34 15.72 17.40
N PRO A 53 -52.93 15.04 16.39
CA PRO A 53 -53.62 13.77 16.66
C PRO A 53 -52.87 12.52 16.18
N SER A 54 -53.33 11.36 16.66
CA SER A 54 -52.95 10.05 16.14
C SER A 54 -53.51 9.83 14.74
N LEU A 55 -52.65 9.52 13.76
CA LEU A 55 -53.01 8.93 12.49
C LEU A 55 -52.03 7.80 12.14
N THR A 56 -52.55 6.58 12.08
CA THR A 56 -51.84 5.36 11.70
C THR A 56 -51.50 5.37 10.19
N PRO A 57 -50.24 5.13 9.79
CA PRO A 57 -49.93 4.68 8.44
C PRO A 57 -50.02 3.15 8.35
N ALA A 58 -50.50 2.64 7.21
CA ALA A 58 -50.73 1.22 7.00
C ALA A 58 -49.44 0.38 6.95
N HIS A 59 -49.60 -0.94 7.11
CA HIS A 59 -48.54 -1.92 6.87
C HIS A 59 -48.10 -1.85 5.41
N SER A 60 -46.95 -1.21 5.16
CA SER A 60 -46.29 -1.26 3.85
C SER A 60 -45.39 -2.49 3.83
N ALA A 61 -45.64 -3.42 2.92
CA ALA A 61 -44.88 -4.67 2.83
C ALA A 61 -43.41 -4.37 2.52
N THR A 62 -42.53 -4.65 3.48
CA THR A 62 -41.07 -4.53 3.27
C THR A 62 -40.65 -5.48 2.16
N PRO A 63 -39.96 -5.02 1.10
CA PRO A 63 -39.28 -5.95 0.21
C PRO A 63 -38.17 -6.62 1.03
N THR A 64 -38.32 -7.92 1.29
CA THR A 64 -37.24 -8.73 1.85
C THR A 64 -36.11 -8.80 0.82
N VAL A 65 -35.19 -7.85 0.91
CA VAL A 65 -33.90 -7.93 0.22
C VAL A 65 -33.17 -9.10 0.85
N SER A 66 -33.20 -10.24 0.17
CA SER A 66 -32.45 -11.43 0.54
C SER A 66 -30.96 -11.12 0.45
N THR A 67 -30.38 -10.65 1.56
CA THR A 67 -28.93 -10.55 1.71
C THR A 67 -28.34 -11.94 1.48
N PRO A 68 -27.42 -12.13 0.52
CA PRO A 68 -26.74 -13.40 0.37
C PRO A 68 -26.02 -13.72 1.69
N ALA A 69 -26.09 -15.00 2.11
CA ALA A 69 -25.39 -15.45 3.30
C ALA A 69 -23.90 -15.08 3.21
N PRO A 70 -23.25 -14.68 4.32
CA PRO A 70 -21.84 -14.30 4.27
C PRO A 70 -21.01 -15.50 3.83
N THR A 71 -20.48 -15.43 2.60
CA THR A 71 -19.35 -16.26 2.17
C THR A 71 -18.28 -16.14 3.25
N ALA A 72 -17.75 -17.26 3.73
CA ALA A 72 -16.84 -17.29 4.86
C ALA A 72 -15.67 -16.32 4.63
N TYR A 73 -15.73 -15.17 5.28
CA TYR A 73 -14.61 -14.23 5.33
C TYR A 73 -13.47 -14.95 6.04
N ALA A 74 -12.25 -14.75 5.54
CA ALA A 74 -11.04 -15.14 6.26
C ALA A 74 -11.09 -14.54 7.69
N PRO A 75 -10.39 -15.14 8.68
CA PRO A 75 -10.08 -14.41 9.89
C PRO A 75 -9.45 -13.07 9.50
N VAL A 76 -10.07 -12.00 9.95
CA VAL A 76 -9.79 -10.62 9.54
C VAL A 76 -10.09 -9.78 10.77
N ASP A 77 -9.04 -9.33 11.44
CA ASP A 77 -9.19 -8.61 12.71
C ASP A 77 -9.58 -7.16 12.50
N ARG A 78 -8.92 -6.48 11.55
CA ARG A 78 -9.21 -5.08 11.25
C ARG A 78 -8.80 -4.63 9.86
N LEU A 79 -9.47 -3.57 9.42
CA LEU A 79 -9.03 -2.71 8.32
C LEU A 79 -7.89 -1.80 8.76
N ALA A 80 -6.99 -1.47 7.85
CA ALA A 80 -5.89 -0.53 8.07
C ALA A 80 -5.58 0.27 6.79
N ASN A 81 -5.13 1.52 6.96
CA ASN A 81 -4.69 2.38 5.85
C ASN A 81 -3.16 2.38 5.78
N VAL A 82 -2.59 1.99 4.64
CA VAL A 82 -1.14 1.95 4.44
C VAL A 82 -0.60 3.37 4.27
N THR A 83 0.35 3.75 5.12
CA THR A 83 0.96 5.09 5.13
C THR A 83 2.34 5.12 4.47
N SER A 84 3.09 4.00 4.50
CA SER A 84 4.31 3.84 3.72
C SER A 84 4.73 2.36 3.60
N ILE A 85 5.56 2.06 2.60
CA ILE A 85 6.11 0.72 2.34
C ILE A 85 7.62 0.78 2.56
N VAL A 86 8.14 -0.08 3.43
CA VAL A 86 9.57 -0.13 3.78
C VAL A 86 10.33 -0.97 2.75
N ASP A 87 9.89 -2.21 2.57
CA ASP A 87 10.48 -3.25 1.72
C ASP A 87 9.33 -4.15 1.18
N GLY A 88 9.61 -5.38 0.74
CA GLY A 88 8.61 -6.29 0.19
C GLY A 88 7.74 -7.02 1.22
N ASP A 89 8.06 -6.94 2.52
CA ASP A 89 7.30 -7.62 3.58
C ASP A 89 6.99 -6.75 4.81
N THR A 90 7.42 -5.49 4.81
CA THR A 90 7.26 -4.55 5.91
C THR A 90 6.62 -3.25 5.44
N ILE A 91 5.51 -2.88 6.10
CA ILE A 91 4.76 -1.64 5.84
C ILE A 91 4.54 -0.86 7.15
N TYR A 92 4.20 0.41 7.02
CA TYR A 92 3.54 1.18 8.07
C TYR A 92 2.07 1.39 7.73
N VAL A 93 1.22 1.28 8.74
CA VAL A 93 -0.22 1.55 8.67
C VAL A 93 -0.64 2.57 9.72
N ASP A 94 -1.75 3.26 9.45
CA ASP A 94 -2.45 4.15 10.37
C ASP A 94 -1.49 5.09 11.15
N TYR A 95 -1.54 5.06 12.49
CA TYR A 95 -0.71 5.88 13.38
C TYR A 95 0.73 5.36 13.52
N GLN A 96 1.41 5.14 12.39
CA GLN A 96 2.80 4.64 12.31
C GLN A 96 2.99 3.24 12.92
N GLU A 97 1.95 2.40 12.91
CA GLU A 97 2.09 1.00 13.30
C GLU A 97 2.89 0.26 12.23
N LYS A 98 4.01 -0.36 12.63
CA LYS A 98 4.84 -1.17 11.74
C LYS A 98 4.31 -2.60 11.68
N VAL A 99 3.96 -3.06 10.49
CA VAL A 99 3.45 -4.42 10.22
C VAL A 99 4.49 -5.20 9.43
N ARG A 100 4.67 -6.47 9.77
CA ARG A 100 5.55 -7.43 9.11
C ARG A 100 4.72 -8.61 8.63
N PHE A 101 4.82 -8.93 7.34
CA PHE A 101 4.05 -9.97 6.68
C PHE A 101 4.53 -11.32 7.24
N VAL A 102 3.69 -12.00 8.02
CA VAL A 102 4.06 -13.24 8.71
C VAL A 102 4.20 -14.41 7.73
N GLY A 103 5.10 -15.34 8.04
CA GLY A 103 5.32 -16.56 7.27
C GLY A 103 6.22 -16.42 6.03
N ILE A 104 6.60 -15.20 5.63
CA ILE A 104 7.38 -14.95 4.41
C ILE A 104 8.60 -14.05 4.66
N ASN A 105 9.58 -14.05 3.76
CA ASN A 105 10.69 -13.11 3.75
C ASN A 105 11.03 -12.66 2.32
N THR A 106 11.10 -11.36 2.10
CA THR A 106 11.54 -10.75 0.83
C THR A 106 13.02 -10.36 0.89
N PRO A 107 13.68 -10.15 -0.26
CA PRO A 107 15.04 -9.63 -0.27
C PRO A 107 15.12 -8.25 0.40
N GLU A 108 16.08 -8.08 1.30
CA GLU A 108 16.29 -6.82 2.05
C GLU A 108 16.74 -5.69 1.12
N ILE A 109 16.53 -4.43 1.53
CA ILE A 109 16.89 -3.26 0.72
C ILE A 109 18.38 -3.30 0.30
N GLY A 110 18.62 -3.32 -1.01
CA GLY A 110 19.96 -3.44 -1.60
C GLY A 110 20.31 -4.84 -2.11
N GLN A 111 19.49 -5.85 -1.83
CA GLN A 111 19.57 -7.18 -2.43
C GLN A 111 18.86 -7.23 -3.79
N VAL A 112 19.23 -8.20 -4.63
CA VAL A 112 18.56 -8.49 -5.91
C VAL A 112 17.12 -8.94 -5.63
N GLY A 113 16.13 -8.40 -6.36
CA GLY A 113 14.71 -8.70 -6.15
C GLY A 113 14.00 -7.79 -5.14
N ALA A 114 14.73 -7.00 -4.35
CA ALA A 114 14.15 -6.16 -3.30
C ALA A 114 13.28 -5.01 -3.86
N LEU A 115 13.68 -4.43 -4.99
CA LEU A 115 12.94 -3.35 -5.63
C LEU A 115 11.67 -3.88 -6.31
N GLU A 116 11.77 -5.07 -6.91
CA GLU A 116 10.72 -5.79 -7.61
C GLU A 116 9.62 -6.20 -6.61
N ALA A 117 10.00 -6.84 -5.49
CA ALA A 117 9.08 -7.20 -4.42
C ALA A 117 8.36 -5.97 -3.83
N LYS A 118 9.12 -4.91 -3.51
CA LYS A 118 8.57 -3.64 -3.00
C LYS A 118 7.61 -2.98 -4.00
N SER A 119 7.94 -2.98 -5.29
CA SER A 119 7.10 -2.40 -6.35
C SER A 119 5.81 -3.19 -6.54
N TYR A 120 5.87 -4.53 -6.46
CA TYR A 120 4.68 -5.37 -6.51
C TYR A 120 3.72 -5.09 -5.34
N VAL A 121 4.25 -4.96 -4.12
CA VAL A 121 3.47 -4.57 -2.93
C VAL A 121 2.83 -3.19 -3.12
N ALA A 122 3.57 -2.22 -3.66
CA ALA A 122 3.05 -0.89 -3.96
C ALA A 122 1.90 -0.92 -4.99
N ASP A 123 2.08 -1.62 -6.12
CA ASP A 123 1.06 -1.78 -7.16
C ASP A 123 -0.20 -2.49 -6.62
N ARG A 124 -0.05 -3.49 -5.74
CA ARG A 124 -1.19 -4.21 -5.15
C ARG A 124 -1.97 -3.38 -4.15
N ILE A 125 -1.29 -2.57 -3.32
CA ILE A 125 -1.90 -1.72 -2.29
C ILE A 125 -2.49 -0.41 -2.84
N ASN A 126 -1.95 0.13 -3.94
CA ASN A 126 -2.28 1.47 -4.43
C ASN A 126 -3.79 1.74 -4.53
N GLY A 127 -4.25 2.77 -3.80
CA GLY A 127 -5.65 3.21 -3.79
C GLY A 127 -6.63 2.28 -3.06
N LYS A 128 -6.16 1.23 -2.38
CA LYS A 128 -7.00 0.23 -1.68
C LYS A 128 -6.78 0.25 -0.18
N GLN A 129 -7.82 -0.11 0.55
CA GLN A 129 -7.69 -0.44 1.97
C GLN A 129 -7.22 -1.88 2.12
N ILE A 130 -6.40 -2.15 3.14
CA ILE A 130 -5.95 -3.52 3.44
C ILE A 130 -6.66 -4.05 4.68
N TYR A 131 -6.79 -5.37 4.73
CA TYR A 131 -7.24 -6.11 5.91
C TYR A 131 -6.04 -6.80 6.55
N LEU A 132 -5.97 -6.75 7.88
CA LEU A 132 -4.95 -7.40 8.69
C LEU A 132 -5.57 -8.58 9.44
N ASP A 133 -4.94 -9.73 9.30
CA ASP A 133 -5.19 -10.96 10.06
C ASP A 133 -3.95 -11.21 10.93
N VAL A 134 -4.04 -10.87 12.22
CA VAL A 134 -2.89 -10.77 13.14
C VAL A 134 -2.67 -12.10 13.84
N ASP A 135 -1.41 -12.55 13.90
CA ASP A 135 -1.06 -13.85 14.46
C ASP A 135 -1.44 -13.95 15.95
N ASN A 136 -2.53 -14.66 16.24
CA ASN A 136 -3.08 -14.85 17.58
C ASN A 136 -2.12 -15.58 18.52
N LYS A 137 -1.21 -16.41 18.00
CA LYS A 137 -0.17 -17.07 18.83
C LYS A 137 1.03 -16.17 19.08
N LYS A 138 1.27 -15.19 18.21
CA LYS A 138 2.41 -14.27 18.31
C LYS A 138 2.14 -12.91 17.64
N PRO A 139 1.32 -12.02 18.23
CA PRO A 139 0.89 -10.79 17.55
C PRO A 139 2.03 -9.80 17.26
N LYS A 140 3.18 -9.95 17.95
CA LYS A 140 4.33 -9.05 17.89
C LYS A 140 5.64 -9.82 17.79
N ASP A 141 6.57 -9.29 17.00
CA ASP A 141 7.97 -9.74 17.02
C ASP A 141 8.82 -9.02 18.08
N LYS A 142 10.09 -9.43 18.20
CA LYS A 142 11.06 -8.84 19.15
C LYS A 142 11.42 -7.37 18.87
N TYR A 143 10.98 -6.82 17.74
CA TYR A 143 11.17 -5.42 17.34
C TYR A 143 9.87 -4.59 17.49
N GLY A 144 8.79 -5.18 18.01
CA GLY A 144 7.49 -4.53 18.18
C GLY A 144 6.65 -4.43 16.91
N ARG A 145 7.06 -5.06 15.80
CA ARG A 145 6.28 -5.12 14.56
C ARG A 145 5.09 -6.07 14.76
N THR A 146 3.93 -5.69 14.23
CA THR A 146 2.75 -6.57 14.18
C THR A 146 2.98 -7.67 13.17
N LEU A 147 2.85 -8.93 13.58
CA LEU A 147 2.93 -10.07 12.68
C LEU A 147 1.53 -10.36 12.13
N ALA A 148 1.34 -10.20 10.82
CA ALA A 148 0.03 -10.35 10.19
C ALA A 148 0.10 -10.92 8.78
N VAL A 149 -0.99 -11.57 8.35
CA VAL A 149 -1.29 -11.82 6.94
C VAL A 149 -2.05 -10.61 6.40
N ILE A 150 -1.68 -10.17 5.20
CA ILE A 150 -2.31 -9.03 4.54
C ILE A 150 -3.29 -9.54 3.50
N TYR A 151 -4.54 -9.06 3.60
CA TYR A 151 -5.59 -9.37 2.65
C TYR A 151 -6.02 -8.11 1.87
N ILE A 152 -6.13 -8.23 0.55
CA ILE A 152 -6.61 -7.18 -0.36
C ILE A 152 -7.75 -7.76 -1.18
N ASN A 153 -8.96 -7.21 -1.05
CA ASN A 153 -10.17 -7.74 -1.69
C ASN A 153 -10.44 -9.24 -1.42
N GLY A 154 -9.96 -9.77 -0.28
CA GLY A 154 -10.04 -11.19 0.08
C GLY A 154 -8.88 -12.05 -0.43
N GLU A 155 -7.95 -11.50 -1.21
CA GLU A 155 -6.75 -12.19 -1.70
C GLU A 155 -5.60 -12.06 -0.69
N ASN A 156 -4.92 -13.17 -0.38
CA ASN A 156 -3.78 -13.20 0.56
C ASN A 156 -2.50 -12.74 -0.15
N LEU A 157 -2.05 -11.51 0.15
CA LEU A 157 -0.86 -10.91 -0.45
C LEU A 157 0.43 -11.66 -0.06
N ASN A 158 0.50 -12.23 1.16
CA ASN A 158 1.65 -13.01 1.59
C ASN A 158 1.82 -14.26 0.68
N LYS A 159 0.71 -14.92 0.33
CA LYS A 159 0.68 -16.02 -0.63
C LYS A 159 1.07 -15.55 -2.03
N GLU A 160 0.54 -14.42 -2.51
CA GLU A 160 0.88 -13.89 -3.84
C GLU A 160 2.38 -13.67 -4.01
N LEU A 161 3.05 -13.12 -2.98
CA LEU A 161 4.49 -12.89 -2.97
C LEU A 161 5.30 -14.20 -3.07
N LEU A 162 4.86 -15.26 -2.39
CA LEU A 162 5.45 -16.61 -2.53
C LEU A 162 5.24 -17.15 -3.95
N CYS A 163 4.01 -17.09 -4.47
CA CYS A 163 3.67 -17.67 -5.77
C CYS A 163 4.34 -16.96 -6.95
N LYS A 164 4.68 -15.67 -6.80
CA LYS A 164 5.40 -14.89 -7.82
C LYS A 164 6.92 -14.88 -7.63
N GLY A 165 7.45 -15.59 -6.62
CA GLY A 165 8.88 -15.66 -6.35
C GLY A 165 9.49 -14.35 -5.82
N TYR A 166 8.68 -13.45 -5.28
CA TYR A 166 9.15 -12.22 -4.62
C TYR A 166 9.55 -12.45 -3.16
N ALA A 167 9.07 -13.54 -2.55
CA ALA A 167 9.38 -13.94 -1.19
C ALA A 167 9.69 -15.44 -1.07
N GLU A 168 10.46 -15.79 -0.07
CA GLU A 168 10.68 -17.16 0.41
C GLU A 168 9.86 -17.42 1.69
N VAL A 169 9.63 -18.69 2.04
CA VAL A 169 8.96 -19.07 3.28
C VAL A 169 9.87 -18.80 4.48
N MET A 170 9.39 -18.02 5.46
CA MET A 170 10.03 -17.83 6.76
C MET A 170 9.02 -18.05 7.88
N TYR A 171 8.97 -19.27 8.39
CA TYR A 171 8.12 -19.65 9.50
C TYR A 171 8.68 -19.14 10.84
N ILE A 172 7.86 -18.38 11.59
CA ILE A 172 8.22 -17.80 12.89
C ILE A 172 7.39 -18.48 13.99
N PRO A 173 7.90 -19.52 14.69
CA PRO A 173 7.13 -20.16 15.76
C PRO A 173 7.03 -19.30 17.04
N PRO A 174 5.98 -19.50 17.86
CA PRO A 174 4.71 -20.12 17.46
C PRO A 174 3.97 -19.20 16.48
N SER A 175 3.23 -19.77 15.54
CA SER A 175 2.33 -19.06 14.63
C SER A 175 1.06 -19.88 14.40
N GLU A 176 -0.07 -19.23 14.14
CA GLU A 176 -1.26 -19.93 13.63
C GLU A 176 -1.22 -20.18 12.11
N PHE A 177 -0.36 -19.47 11.40
CA PHE A 177 -0.25 -19.53 9.95
C PHE A 177 0.70 -20.61 9.47
N ASP A 178 0.33 -21.29 8.38
CA ASP A 178 1.18 -22.26 7.68
C ASP A 178 1.57 -21.72 6.29
N PRO A 179 2.72 -21.03 6.17
CA PRO A 179 3.20 -20.53 4.88
C PRO A 179 3.62 -21.64 3.90
N TYR A 180 3.91 -22.86 4.38
CA TYR A 180 4.19 -23.98 3.48
C TYR A 180 2.93 -24.41 2.74
N SER A 181 1.77 -24.41 3.41
CA SER A 181 0.47 -24.63 2.73
C SER A 181 0.18 -23.59 1.65
N TRP A 182 0.54 -22.33 1.88
CA TRP A 182 0.38 -21.26 0.90
C TRP A 182 1.26 -21.50 -0.33
N GLN A 183 2.55 -21.78 -0.11
CA GLN A 183 3.50 -22.06 -1.19
C GLN A 183 3.14 -23.33 -1.97
N ALA A 184 2.73 -24.40 -1.30
CA ALA A 184 2.26 -25.63 -1.94
C ALA A 184 0.96 -25.46 -2.73
N SER A 185 0.18 -24.42 -2.42
CA SER A 185 -1.04 -24.04 -3.15
C SER A 185 -0.79 -22.98 -4.24
N CYS A 186 0.45 -22.63 -4.52
CA CYS A 186 0.83 -21.92 -5.73
C CYS A 186 0.80 -22.92 -6.90
N SER A 187 0.10 -22.57 -7.99
CA SER A 187 0.21 -23.30 -9.24
C SER A 187 1.69 -23.37 -9.62
N ASP A 188 2.22 -24.58 -9.81
CA ASP A 188 3.65 -24.78 -10.06
C ASP A 188 4.07 -23.95 -11.29
N PRO A 189 5.00 -22.98 -11.16
CA PRO A 189 5.47 -22.19 -12.30
C PRO A 189 6.12 -23.07 -13.38
N SER A 190 6.54 -24.30 -13.04
CA SER A 190 7.01 -25.32 -13.99
C SER A 190 5.90 -25.96 -14.83
N THR A 191 4.63 -25.85 -14.41
CA THR A 191 3.45 -26.25 -15.19
C THR A 191 2.91 -25.14 -16.09
N VAL A 192 3.39 -23.91 -15.90
CA VAL A 192 3.21 -22.83 -16.88
C VAL A 192 4.26 -23.01 -17.97
N THR A 193 4.06 -24.02 -18.83
CA THR A 193 4.64 -23.93 -20.17
C THR A 193 4.13 -22.64 -20.78
N PRO A 194 5.00 -21.73 -21.27
CA PRO A 194 4.56 -20.48 -21.89
C PRO A 194 3.77 -20.83 -23.16
N THR A 195 2.47 -20.92 -22.98
CA THR A 195 1.52 -21.29 -24.03
C THR A 195 1.13 -19.99 -24.67
N ASP A 196 1.38 -19.88 -25.96
CA ASP A 196 1.25 -18.68 -26.78
C ASP A 196 2.24 -17.56 -26.46
N GLU A 197 3.24 -17.44 -27.33
CA GLU A 197 4.10 -16.27 -27.56
C GLU A 197 3.30 -14.94 -27.63
N ALA A 198 2.00 -15.01 -27.91
CA ALA A 198 1.07 -13.90 -27.91
C ALA A 198 0.84 -13.28 -26.51
N GLU A 199 0.71 -14.08 -25.44
CA GLU A 199 0.45 -13.58 -24.09
C GLU A 199 1.70 -12.88 -23.53
N LEU A 200 2.88 -13.49 -23.72
CA LEU A 200 4.18 -12.86 -23.45
C LEU A 200 4.38 -11.56 -24.25
N LYS A 201 3.97 -11.51 -25.52
CA LYS A 201 4.01 -10.26 -26.32
C LYS A 201 3.03 -9.21 -25.81
N GLN A 202 1.86 -9.61 -25.33
CA GLN A 202 0.88 -8.71 -24.74
C GLN A 202 1.41 -8.10 -23.45
N GLU A 203 1.91 -8.90 -22.50
CA GLU A 203 2.46 -8.41 -21.24
C GLU A 203 3.67 -7.48 -21.48
N ILE A 204 4.57 -7.84 -22.40
CA ILE A 204 5.67 -6.96 -22.83
C ILE A 204 5.16 -5.65 -23.46
N SER A 205 4.04 -5.68 -24.18
CA SER A 205 3.43 -4.48 -24.77
C SER A 205 2.80 -3.58 -23.70
N GLU A 206 2.10 -4.15 -22.72
CA GLU A 206 1.50 -3.43 -21.61
C GLU A 206 2.58 -2.79 -20.71
N LEU A 207 3.67 -3.52 -20.43
CA LEU A 207 4.84 -2.99 -19.71
C LEU A 207 5.51 -1.83 -20.46
N LYS A 208 5.63 -1.91 -21.80
CA LYS A 208 6.15 -0.81 -22.62
C LYS A 208 5.26 0.43 -22.57
N GLU A 209 3.93 0.27 -22.58
CA GLU A 209 3.04 1.42 -22.46
C GLU A 209 3.05 2.02 -21.05
N ARG A 210 3.12 1.19 -20.00
CA ARG A 210 3.35 1.67 -18.62
C ARG A 210 4.63 2.48 -18.51
N LEU A 211 5.71 2.05 -19.14
CA LEU A 211 7.00 2.77 -19.18
C LEU A 211 6.85 4.12 -19.90
N ASN A 212 6.29 4.13 -21.10
CA ASN A 212 6.00 5.34 -21.90
C ASN A 212 5.15 6.38 -21.14
N GLN A 213 4.12 5.94 -20.41
CA GLN A 213 3.29 6.83 -19.58
C GLN A 213 4.06 7.35 -18.36
N THR A 214 4.95 6.55 -17.78
CA THR A 214 5.82 6.96 -16.67
C THR A 214 6.81 8.03 -17.14
N GLU A 215 7.46 7.84 -18.30
CA GLU A 215 8.37 8.82 -18.91
C GLU A 215 7.66 10.16 -19.20
N LYS A 216 6.45 10.14 -19.77
CA LYS A 216 5.61 11.33 -19.97
C LYS A 216 5.28 12.04 -18.66
N SER A 217 4.95 11.29 -17.61
CA SER A 217 4.64 11.84 -16.28
C SER A 217 5.85 12.53 -15.66
N ILE A 218 7.04 11.90 -15.73
CA ILE A 218 8.31 12.48 -15.28
C ILE A 218 8.61 13.77 -16.06
N LYS A 219 8.53 13.73 -17.39
CA LYS A 219 8.76 14.90 -18.26
C LYS A 219 7.83 16.07 -17.91
N HIS A 220 6.56 15.78 -17.61
CA HIS A 220 5.62 16.80 -17.16
C HIS A 220 5.99 17.41 -15.79
N GLN A 221 6.53 16.63 -14.84
CA GLN A 221 7.02 17.20 -13.58
C GLN A 221 8.28 18.06 -13.79
N GLU A 222 9.22 17.67 -14.65
CA GLU A 222 10.37 18.50 -15.00
C GLU A 222 9.95 19.87 -15.57
N ASP A 223 9.00 19.88 -16.50
CA ASP A 223 8.52 21.11 -17.13
C ASP A 223 7.81 22.03 -16.12
N ARG A 224 7.08 21.45 -15.15
CA ARG A 224 6.51 22.18 -14.01
C ARG A 224 7.58 22.76 -13.09
N ILE A 225 8.64 22.02 -12.78
CA ILE A 225 9.78 22.50 -11.99
C ILE A 225 10.46 23.67 -12.70
N SER A 226 10.77 23.54 -14.00
CA SER A 226 11.36 24.62 -14.81
C SER A 226 10.47 25.87 -14.90
N TRP A 227 9.14 25.70 -14.89
CA TRP A 227 8.21 26.83 -14.84
C TRP A 227 8.24 27.54 -13.47
N LEU A 228 8.32 26.80 -12.36
CA LEU A 228 8.45 27.36 -11.02
C LEU A 228 9.79 28.12 -10.86
N GLU A 229 10.89 27.58 -11.36
CA GLU A 229 12.21 28.25 -11.37
C GLU A 229 12.14 29.61 -12.08
N LYS A 230 11.52 29.66 -13.27
CA LYS A 230 11.32 30.92 -14.02
C LYS A 230 10.47 31.96 -13.28
N ILE A 231 9.50 31.52 -12.47
CA ILE A 231 8.71 32.40 -11.61
C ILE A 231 9.58 32.94 -10.46
N VAL A 232 10.32 32.07 -9.77
CA VAL A 232 11.22 32.46 -8.68
C VAL A 232 12.25 33.48 -9.17
N ASP A 233 12.91 33.22 -10.32
CA ASP A 233 13.84 34.16 -10.95
C ASP A 233 13.21 35.52 -11.30
N SER A 234 11.94 35.51 -11.73
CA SER A 234 11.24 36.75 -12.12
C SER A 234 10.82 37.57 -10.91
N LEU A 235 10.41 36.92 -9.81
CA LEU A 235 10.18 37.58 -8.53
C LEU A 235 11.49 38.12 -7.94
N LEU A 236 12.58 37.35 -7.98
CA LEU A 236 13.91 37.79 -7.54
C LEU A 236 14.46 38.97 -8.34
N ARG A 237 14.10 39.10 -9.62
CA ARG A 237 14.40 40.29 -10.44
C ARG A 237 13.52 41.50 -10.09
N TRP A 238 12.26 41.28 -9.71
CA TRP A 238 11.34 42.37 -9.35
C TRP A 238 11.64 42.97 -7.96
N PHE A 239 12.29 42.21 -7.07
CA PHE A 239 12.72 42.65 -5.74
C PHE A 239 14.09 43.36 -5.68
N LYS A 240 14.77 43.56 -6.82
CA LYS A 240 16.07 44.25 -6.92
C LYS A 240 15.97 45.59 -7.61
#